data_AF-A0A941WSV4-F1
#
_entry.id   AF-A0A941WSV4-F1
#
_cell.length_a   1.000
_cell.length_b   1.000
_cell.length_c   1.000
_cell.angle_alpha   90.00
_cell.angle_beta   90.00
_cell.angle_gamma   90.00
#
_symmetry.space_group_name_H-M   'P 1'
#
loop_
_entity.id
_entity.type
_entity.pdbx_description
1 polymer ?
#
loop_
_entity_poly.entity_id
_entity_poly.type
_entity_poly.pdbx_seq_one_letter_code
_entity_poly.pdbx_strand_id
1 'polypeptide(L)'
;TVFFTIFVMLQFWNLFNASVFGTNHSFFKDAGHALGMLGVALIILVGQIIIVSFGGKVFRTEPLPLSEWLYIIGGTSFVLWIGEIWRGIKRLKSK
;
A
#
# COMPACT_ATOMS: atom_id res chain seq x y z
N THR A 1 5.84 12.53 11.98
CA THR A 1 4.88 11.45 11.61
C THR A 1 4.60 11.34 10.12
N VAL A 2 4.18 12.42 9.45
CA VAL A 2 3.76 12.40 8.04
C VAL A 2 4.76 11.72 7.11
N PHE A 3 6.05 12.10 7.14
CA PHE A 3 7.09 11.47 6.31
C PHE A 3 7.19 9.95 6.51
N PHE A 4 7.16 9.51 7.76
CA PHE A 4 7.19 8.09 8.10
C PHE A 4 5.95 7.35 7.59
N THR A 5 4.76 7.95 7.76
CA THR A 5 3.51 7.38 7.27
C THR A 5 3.49 7.32 5.74
N ILE A 6 3.99 8.35 5.04
CA ILE A 6 4.17 8.34 3.58
C ILE A 6 5.08 7.18 3.17
N PHE A 7 6.25 7.02 3.80
CA PHE A 7 7.19 5.97 3.44
C PHE A 7 6.56 4.58 3.59
N VAL A 8 5.91 4.30 4.73
CA VAL A 8 5.24 3.01 4.94
C VAL A 8 4.08 2.81 3.98
N MET A 9 3.28 3.85 3.69
CA MET A 9 2.19 3.73 2.72
C MET A 9 2.70 3.48 1.30
N LEU A 10 3.83 4.09 0.89
CA LEU A 10 4.47 3.76 -0.39
C LEU A 10 4.88 2.29 -0.45
N GLN A 11 5.47 1.73 0.61
CA GLN A 11 5.83 0.30 0.66
C GLN A 11 4.59 -0.60 0.68
N PHE A 12 3.53 -0.18 1.36
CA PHE A 12 2.25 -0.88 1.37
C PHE A 12 1.65 -0.99 -0.04
N TRP A 13 1.61 0.09 -0.81
CA TRP A 13 1.16 0.03 -2.20
C TRP A 13 2.10 -0.77 -3.09
N ASN A 14 3.41 -0.70 -2.82
CA ASN A 14 4.40 -1.44 -3.59
C ASN A 14 4.34 -2.95 -3.33
N LEU A 15 3.93 -3.40 -2.13
CA LEU A 15 3.69 -4.81 -1.80
C LEU A 15 2.69 -5.44 -2.78
N PHE A 16 1.64 -4.71 -3.14
CA PHE A 16 0.64 -5.15 -4.10
C PHE A 16 1.16 -5.19 -5.55
N ASN A 17 2.04 -4.26 -5.92
CA ASN A 17 2.72 -4.34 -7.22
C ASN A 17 3.72 -5.50 -7.27
N ALA A 18 4.41 -5.78 -6.16
CA ALA A 18 5.39 -6.86 -6.04
C ALA A 18 4.72 -8.25 -6.07
N SER A 19 3.53 -8.39 -5.50
CA SER A 19 2.82 -9.67 -5.46
C SER A 19 2.34 -10.17 -6.82
N VAL A 20 2.16 -9.25 -7.78
CA VAL A 20 1.86 -9.57 -9.19
C VAL A 20 3.06 -9.34 -10.12
N PHE A 21 4.25 -9.12 -9.55
CA PHE A 21 5.45 -8.89 -10.34
C PHE A 21 5.85 -10.16 -11.09
N GLY A 22 6.02 -10.04 -12.41
CA GLY A 22 6.30 -11.19 -13.29
C GLY A 22 5.06 -11.93 -13.80
N THR A 23 3.85 -11.61 -13.31
CA THR A 23 2.60 -12.15 -13.85
C THR A 23 1.88 -11.08 -14.70
N ASN A 24 1.08 -11.51 -15.68
CA ASN A 24 0.17 -10.62 -16.43
C ASN A 24 -1.22 -10.54 -15.77
N HIS A 25 -1.38 -11.06 -14.56
CA HIS A 25 -2.65 -11.09 -13.84
C HIS A 25 -2.94 -9.75 -13.16
N SER A 26 -4.22 -9.46 -12.91
CA SER A 26 -4.60 -8.19 -12.27
C SER A 26 -4.42 -8.36 -10.78
N PHE A 27 -3.94 -7.30 -10.12
CA PHE A 27 -3.81 -7.28 -8.68
C PHE A 27 -5.12 -7.73 -7.98
N PHE A 28 -6.28 -7.28 -8.46
CA PHE A 28 -7.58 -7.66 -7.88
C PHE A 28 -7.93 -9.14 -7.99
N LYS A 29 -7.36 -9.86 -8.98
CA LYS A 29 -7.66 -11.27 -9.24
C LYS A 29 -6.76 -12.22 -8.44
N ASP A 30 -5.50 -11.83 -8.20
CA ASP A 30 -4.54 -12.61 -7.42
C ASP A 30 -4.53 -12.24 -5.94
N ALA A 31 -4.94 -11.02 -5.56
CA ALA A 31 -4.95 -10.58 -4.16
C ALA A 31 -5.78 -11.51 -3.27
N GLY A 32 -6.92 -12.01 -3.75
CA GLY A 32 -7.79 -12.92 -3.00
C GLY A 32 -7.22 -14.33 -2.80
N HIS A 33 -6.33 -14.79 -3.69
CA HIS A 33 -5.68 -16.11 -3.57
C HIS A 33 -4.38 -16.06 -2.76
N ALA A 34 -3.73 -14.90 -2.72
CA ALA A 34 -2.50 -14.67 -1.95
C ALA A 34 -2.81 -14.25 -0.50
N LEU A 35 -3.39 -15.17 0.28
CA LEU A 35 -3.73 -14.95 1.69
C LEU A 35 -2.54 -14.44 2.53
N GLY A 36 -1.32 -14.92 2.24
CA GLY A 36 -0.10 -14.45 2.92
C GLY A 36 0.19 -12.96 2.68
N MET A 37 -0.04 -12.47 1.46
CA MET A 37 0.16 -11.06 1.11
C MET A 37 -0.89 -10.17 1.79
N LEU A 38 -2.16 -10.59 1.81
CA LEU A 38 -3.22 -9.89 2.54
C LEU A 38 -2.94 -9.86 4.05
N GLY A 39 -2.41 -10.94 4.62
CA GLY A 39 -1.98 -11.00 6.02
C GLY A 39 -0.91 -9.96 6.34
N VAL A 40 0.14 -9.87 5.51
CA VAL A 40 1.20 -8.86 5.66
C VAL A 40 0.63 -7.44 5.51
N ALA A 41 -0.23 -7.21 4.52
CA ALA A 41 -0.88 -5.91 4.32
C ALA A 41 -1.69 -5.48 5.55
N LEU A 42 -2.46 -6.40 6.15
CA LEU A 42 -3.24 -6.15 7.36
C LEU A 42 -2.34 -5.83 8.56
N ILE A 43 -1.27 -6.60 8.76
CA ILE A 43 -0.28 -6.35 9.82
C ILE A 43 0.34 -4.96 9.66
N ILE A 44 0.68 -4.55 8.44
CA ILE A 44 1.21 -3.21 8.18
C ILE A 44 0.19 -2.14 8.55
N LEU A 45 -1.07 -2.26 8.14
CA LEU A 45 -2.10 -1.26 8.45
C LEU A 45 -2.36 -1.14 9.97
N VAL A 46 -2.55 -2.28 10.64
CA VAL A 46 -2.80 -2.31 12.10
C VAL A 46 -1.58 -1.79 12.86
N GLY A 47 -0.39 -2.30 12.52
CA GLY A 47 0.87 -1.83 13.09
C GLY A 47 1.05 -0.34 12.90
N GLN A 48 0.65 0.19 11.74
CA GLN A 48 0.84 1.60 11.45
C GLN A 48 -0.12 2.50 12.25
N ILE A 49 -1.37 2.09 12.44
CA ILE A 49 -2.30 2.78 13.33
C ILE A 49 -1.76 2.79 14.76
N ILE A 50 -1.23 1.67 15.24
CA ILE A 50 -0.66 1.55 16.58
C ILE A 50 0.56 2.47 16.75
N ILE A 51 1.51 2.43 15.82
CA ILE A 51 2.75 3.22 15.90
C ILE A 51 2.46 4.72 15.80
N VAL A 52 1.56 5.15 14.91
CA VAL A 52 1.22 6.57 14.76
C VAL A 52 0.43 7.10 15.96
N SER A 53 -0.48 6.29 16.52
CA SER A 53 -1.39 6.75 17.58
C SER A 53 -0.78 6.62 18.97
N PHE A 54 0.06 5.60 19.21
CA PHE A 54 0.60 5.27 20.53
C PHE A 54 2.13 5.28 20.60
N GLY A 55 2.83 5.40 19.47
CA GLY A 55 4.29 5.32 19.43
C GLY A 55 5.01 6.50 20.10
N GLY A 56 4.38 7.67 20.14
CA GLY A 56 4.81 8.83 20.92
C GLY A 56 6.31 9.11 20.82
N LYS A 57 6.98 9.19 21.98
CA LYS A 57 8.43 9.49 22.05
C LYS A 57 9.32 8.35 21.56
N VAL A 58 8.88 7.09 21.61
CA VAL A 58 9.68 5.91 21.21
C VAL A 58 9.92 5.93 19.70
N PHE A 59 8.87 6.24 18.93
CA PHE A 59 8.93 6.32 17.46
C PHE A 59 8.98 7.76 16.93
N ARG A 60 8.99 8.75 17.83
CA ARG A 60 8.94 10.19 17.51
C ARG A 60 7.74 10.50 16.60
N THR A 61 6.59 9.91 16.95
CA THR A 61 5.31 10.05 16.26
C THR A 61 4.32 10.83 17.12
N GLU A 62 3.46 11.56 16.42
CA GLU A 62 2.28 12.26 16.95
C GLU A 62 1.06 11.78 16.16
N PRO A 63 -0.10 11.58 16.83
CA PRO A 63 -1.32 11.13 16.17
C PRO A 63 -1.72 12.04 15.01
N LEU A 64 -1.94 11.44 13.84
CA LEU A 64 -2.39 12.17 12.66
C LEU A 64 -3.92 12.31 12.65
N PRO A 65 -4.45 13.48 12.27
CA PRO A 65 -5.87 13.64 12.03
C PRO A 65 -6.32 12.79 10.83
N LEU A 66 -7.59 12.39 10.82
CA LEU A 66 -8.15 11.52 9.79
C LEU A 66 -8.03 12.11 8.37
N SER A 67 -8.07 13.45 8.23
CA SER A 67 -7.84 14.14 6.97
C SER A 67 -6.45 13.87 6.38
N GLU A 68 -5.40 13.92 7.20
CA GLU A 68 -4.03 13.63 6.77
C GLU A 68 -3.85 12.17 6.39
N TRP A 69 -4.49 11.24 7.11
CA TRP A 69 -4.53 9.84 6.70
C TRP A 69 -5.12 9.68 5.30
N LEU A 70 -6.26 10.31 5.01
CA LEU A 70 -6.89 10.25 3.70
C LEU A 70 -6.00 10.84 2.60
N TYR A 71 -5.36 11.99 2.85
CA TYR A 71 -4.44 12.60 1.88
C TYR A 71 -3.22 11.73 1.61
N ILE A 72 -2.62 11.12 2.65
CA ILE A 72 -1.46 10.26 2.48
C ILE A 72 -1.84 8.98 1.75
N ILE A 73 -2.91 8.31 2.18
CA ILE A 73 -3.40 7.07 1.55
C ILE A 73 -3.74 7.35 0.08
N GLY A 74 -4.53 8.39 -0.20
CA GLY A 74 -4.93 8.78 -1.55
C GLY A 74 -3.72 9.16 -2.42
N GLY A 75 -2.86 10.05 -1.93
CA GLY A 75 -1.70 10.55 -2.67
C GLY A 75 -0.64 9.49 -2.94
N THR A 76 -0.46 8.52 -2.05
CA THR A 76 0.51 7.42 -2.26
C THR A 76 -0.06 6.28 -3.11
N SER A 77 -1.40 6.15 -3.19
CA SER A 77 -2.06 5.08 -3.96
C SER A 77 -1.74 5.11 -5.45
N PHE A 78 -1.31 6.26 -6.01
CA PHE A 78 -0.89 6.36 -7.41
C PHE A 78 0.19 5.35 -7.79
N VAL A 79 1.06 4.94 -6.86
CA VAL A 79 2.07 3.90 -7.08
C VAL A 79 1.43 2.58 -7.54
N LEU A 80 0.30 2.20 -6.93
CA LEU A 80 -0.46 1.01 -7.33
C LEU A 80 -1.06 1.21 -8.73
N TRP A 81 -1.78 2.31 -8.93
CA TRP A 81 -2.56 2.55 -10.14
C TRP A 81 -1.69 2.66 -11.39
N ILE A 82 -0.54 3.34 -11.30
CA ILE A 82 0.40 3.46 -12.43
C ILE A 82 0.88 2.06 -12.87
N GLY A 83 1.24 1.20 -11.90
CA GLY A 83 1.64 -0.18 -12.18
C GLY A 83 0.52 -1.00 -12.82
N GLU A 84 -0.71 -0.87 -12.32
CA GLU A 84 -1.87 -1.62 -12.84
C GLU A 84 -2.29 -1.17 -14.23
N ILE A 85 -2.25 0.13 -14.52
CA ILE A 85 -2.53 0.69 -15.86
C ILE A 85 -1.51 0.15 -16.87
N TRP A 86 -0.22 0.16 -16.53
CA TRP A 86 0.83 -0.37 -17.41
C TRP A 86 0.60 -1.86 -17.74
N ARG A 87 0.30 -2.68 -16.72
CA ARG A 87 -0.07 -4.10 -16.91
C ARG A 87 -1.35 -4.26 -17.72
N GLY A 88 -2.34 -3.39 -17.51
CA GLY A 88 -3.57 -3.30 -18.29
C GLY A 88 -3.32 -3.09 -19.79
N ILE A 89 -2.50 -2.10 -20.14
CA ILE A 89 -2.12 -1.79 -21.53
C ILE A 89 -1.37 -2.98 -22.16
N LYS A 90 -0.45 -3.60 -21.42
CA LYS A 90 0.29 -4.78 -21.91
C LYS A 90 -0.64 -5.96 -22.22
N ARG A 91 -1.64 -6.21 -21.39
CA ARG A 91 -2.68 -7.24 -21.63
C ARG A 91 -3.50 -6.94 -22.88
N LEU A 92 -3.87 -5.69 -23.11
CA LEU A 92 -4.63 -5.28 -24.30
C LEU A 92 -3.83 -5.43 -25.60
N LYS A 93 -2.52 -5.14 -25.58
CA LYS A 93 -1.64 -5.32 -26.74
C LYS A 93 -1.24 -6.77 -27.02
N SER A 94 -1.39 -7.66 -26.03
CA SER A 94 -1.09 -9.10 -26.15
C SER A 94 -2.32 -9.92 -26.59
N LYS A 95 -3.48 -9.29 -26.75
CA LYS A 95 -4.66 -9.84 -27.42
C LYS A 95 -4.68 -9.37 -28.87
#